data_AF-A0A1A0MNY3-F1
#
_entry.id   AF-A0A1A0MNY3-F1
#
_cell.length_a   1.000
_cell.length_b   1.000
_cell.length_c   1.000
_cell.angle_alpha   90.00
_cell.angle_beta   90.00
_cell.angle_gamma   90.00
#
_symmetry.space_group_name_H-M   'P 1'
#
loop_
_entity.id
_entity.type
_entity.pdbx_description
1 polymer ?
#
loop_
_entity_poly.entity_id
_entity_poly.type
_entity_poly.pdbx_seq_one_letter_code
_entity_poly.pdbx_strand_id
1 'polypeptide(L)' 'MNLGQVEQRLGLGRGALSTTKMPTADVVVGPVNEDGTLPRGTARGWLPETIDEWAATRPGRGARTDLRN' A
#
# COMPACT_ATOMS: atom_id res chain seq x y z
N MET A 1 7.64 -5.04 0.63
CA MET A 1 7.21 -4.46 -0.67
C MET A 1 6.95 -2.97 -0.51
N ASN A 2 7.34 -2.13 -1.46
CA ASN A 2 7.01 -0.69 -1.45
C ASN A 2 5.64 -0.38 -2.09
N LEU A 3 5.16 0.87 -1.99
CA LEU A 3 3.86 1.29 -2.53
C LEU A 3 3.68 0.96 -4.01
N GLY A 4 4.70 1.20 -4.84
CA GLY A 4 4.64 0.91 -6.27
C GLY A 4 4.57 -0.60 -6.58
N GLN A 5 5.20 -1.44 -5.76
CA GLN A 5 5.08 -2.90 -5.85
C GLN A 5 3.70 -3.39 -5.40
N VAL A 6 3.11 -2.74 -4.39
CA VAL A 6 1.72 -3.01 -3.97
C VAL A 6 0.75 -2.70 -5.11
N GLU A 7 0.91 -1.55 -5.77
CA GLU A 7 0.08 -1.16 -6.92
C GLU A 7 0.21 -2.18 -8.06
N GLN A 8 1.44 -2.58 -8.42
CA GLN A 8 1.68 -3.60 -9.43
C GLN A 8 1.07 -4.96 -9.07
N ARG A 9 1.22 -5.41 -7.81
CA ARG A 9 0.64 -6.67 -7.33
C ARG A 9 -0.89 -6.67 -7.45
N LEU A 10 -1.51 -5.53 -7.23
CA LEU A 10 -2.96 -5.35 -7.30
C LEU A 10 -3.48 -5.01 -8.70
N GLY A 11 -2.59 -4.95 -9.71
CA GLY A 11 -2.94 -4.55 -11.07
C GLY A 11 -3.42 -3.10 -11.19
N LEU A 12 -2.99 -2.22 -10.27
CA LEU A 12 -3.40 -0.84 -10.18
C LEU A 12 -2.40 0.09 -10.92
N GLY A 13 -2.94 1.19 -11.45
CA GLY A 13 -2.13 2.25 -12.02
C GLY A 13 -1.25 2.95 -10.98
N ARG A 14 -0.13 3.53 -11.42
CA ARG A 14 0.81 4.25 -10.56
C ARG A 14 0.12 5.43 -9.88
N GLY A 15 0.14 5.45 -8.56
CA GLY A 15 -0.51 6.47 -7.74
C GLY A 15 -2.00 6.22 -7.44
N ALA A 16 -2.58 5.10 -7.89
CA ALA A 16 -3.95 4.71 -7.54
C ALA A 16 -4.18 4.57 -6.04
N LEU A 17 -3.14 4.24 -5.28
CA LEU A 17 -3.21 4.11 -3.82
C LEU A 17 -2.78 5.37 -3.06
N SER A 18 -2.44 6.46 -3.75
CA SER A 18 -1.98 7.71 -3.12
C SER A 18 -3.02 8.35 -2.19
N THR A 19 -4.31 8.16 -2.49
CA THR A 19 -5.43 8.75 -1.73
C THR A 19 -6.14 7.74 -0.82
N THR A 20 -5.76 6.46 -0.91
CA THR A 20 -6.44 5.38 -0.18
C THR A 20 -5.82 5.23 1.22
N LYS A 21 -6.67 4.95 2.22
CA LYS A 21 -6.21 4.56 3.55
C LYS A 21 -5.55 3.17 3.48
N MET A 22 -4.23 3.19 3.43
CA MET A 22 -3.40 1.98 3.47
C MET A 22 -3.35 1.37 4.87
N PRO A 23 -3.10 0.06 4.97
CA PRO A 23 -2.86 -0.59 6.24
C PRO A 23 -1.55 -0.07 6.86
N THR A 24 -1.40 -0.29 8.15
CA THR A 24 -0.14 -0.03 8.88
C THR A 24 1.02 -0.68 8.14
N ALA A 25 2.13 0.04 7.97
CA ALA A 25 3.32 -0.50 7.33
C ALA A 25 3.99 -1.48 8.29
N ASP A 26 4.28 -2.70 7.82
CA ASP A 26 5.03 -3.70 8.56
C ASP A 26 6.47 -3.26 8.80
N VAL A 27 7.03 -2.54 7.83
CA VAL A 27 8.39 -2.03 7.88
C VAL A 27 8.39 -0.57 7.47
N VAL A 28 9.12 0.25 8.22
CA VAL A 28 9.35 1.65 7.87
C VAL A 28 10.84 1.82 7.67
N VAL A 29 11.24 2.25 6.48
CA VAL A 29 12.64 2.49 6.10
C VAL A 29 12.82 3.98 5.88
N GLY A 30 13.48 4.64 6.83
CA GLY A 30 13.82 6.05 6.74
C GLY A 30 13.86 6.74 8.11
N PRO A 31 14.15 8.05 8.13
CA PRO A 31 14.16 8.83 9.36
C PRO A 31 12.76 8.84 9.97
N VAL A 32 12.68 8.61 11.28
CA VAL A 32 11.45 8.79 12.07
C VAL A 32 11.66 10.06 12.88
N ASN A 33 10.69 10.97 12.87
CA ASN A 33 10.78 12.16 13.71
C ASN A 33 10.75 11.76 15.19
N GLU A 34 11.30 12.60 16.06
CA GLU A 34 11.29 12.38 17.52
C GLU A 34 9.87 12.27 18.10
N ASP A 35 8.90 12.93 17.46
CA ASP A 35 7.46 12.88 17.73
C ASP A 35 6.78 11.57 17.25
N GLY A 36 7.53 10.65 16.65
CA GLY A 36 7.00 9.40 16.08
C GLY A 36 6.29 9.57 14.73
N THR A 37 6.23 10.79 14.19
CA THR A 37 5.70 11.04 12.85
C THR A 37 6.69 10.64 11.76
N LEU A 38 6.15 10.21 10.61
CA LEU A 38 6.96 9.79 9.46
C LEU A 38 7.16 10.97 8.51
N PRO A 39 8.37 11.54 8.41
CA PRO A 39 8.67 12.63 7.48
C PRO A 39 8.54 12.18 6.02
N ARG A 40 8.30 13.16 5.13
CA ARG A 40 8.33 12.94 3.67
C ARG A 40 9.70 12.37 3.28
N GLY A 41 9.70 11.30 2.48
CA GLY A 41 10.91 10.56 2.11
C GLY A 41 11.10 9.24 2.85
N THR A 42 10.27 8.96 3.86
CA THR A 42 10.24 7.64 4.50
C THR A 42 9.56 6.62 3.59
N ALA A 43 10.24 5.52 3.30
CA ALA A 43 9.67 4.43 2.54
C ALA A 43 8.89 3.50 3.48
N ARG A 44 7.61 3.26 3.15
CA ARG A 44 6.78 2.26 3.83
C ARG A 44 6.86 0.94 3.09
N GLY A 45 7.07 -0.12 3.87
CA GLY A 45 7.19 -1.49 3.44
C GLY A 45 6.03 -2.32 4.00
N TRP A 46 5.38 -3.08 3.13
CA TRP A 46 4.37 -4.06 3.53
C TRP A 46 4.76 -5.46 3.12
N LEU A 47 4.31 -6.44 3.90
CA LEU A 47 4.37 -7.84 3.52
C LEU A 47 3.32 -8.14 2.44
N PRO A 48 3.57 -9.14 1.57
CA PRO A 48 2.57 -9.59 0.61
C PRO A 48 1.26 -9.98 1.30
N GLU A 49 1.35 -10.73 2.40
CA GLU A 49 0.21 -11.23 3.17
C GLU A 49 -0.64 -10.08 3.72
N THR A 50 -0.03 -9.09 4.38
CA THR A 50 -0.70 -7.88 4.87
C THR A 50 -1.49 -7.16 3.77
N ILE A 51 -0.92 -7.10 2.56
CA ILE A 51 -1.54 -6.45 1.41
C ILE A 51 -2.66 -7.29 0.82
N ASP A 52 -2.51 -8.61 0.75
CA ASP A 52 -3.55 -9.52 0.28
C ASP A 52 -4.78 -9.50 1.21
N GLU A 53 -4.56 -9.54 2.54
CA GLU A 53 -5.62 -9.42 3.55
C GLU A 53 -6.33 -8.05 3.49
N TRP A 54 -5.55 -6.97 3.40
CA TRP A 54 -6.11 -5.64 3.25
C TRP A 54 -6.85 -5.47 1.92
N ALA A 55 -6.30 -5.96 0.81
CA ALA A 55 -6.93 -5.87 -0.51
C ALA A 55 -8.26 -6.62 -0.56
N ALA A 56 -8.39 -7.73 0.18
CA ALA A 56 -9.64 -8.45 0.36
C ALA A 56 -10.71 -7.62 1.09
N THR A 57 -10.34 -6.65 1.91
CA THR A 57 -11.27 -5.83 2.71
C THR A 57 -11.27 -4.34 2.32
N ARG A 58 -10.49 -3.94 1.31
CA ARG A 58 -10.19 -2.52 1.07
C ARG A 58 -11.44 -1.69 0.70
N PRO A 59 -11.60 -0.50 1.31
CA PRO A 59 -12.63 0.45 0.91
C PRO A 59 -12.28 1.06 -0.47
N GLY A 60 -13.30 1.26 -1.32
CA GLY A 60 -13.08 1.75 -2.68
C GLY A 60 -12.59 0.67 -3.66
N ARG A 61 -12.91 -0.60 -3.42
CA ARG A 61 -12.77 -1.71 -4.39
C ARG A 61 -13.70 -1.46 -5.58
N GLY A 62 -13.38 -0.46 -6.42
CA GLY A 62 -14.01 -0.28 -7.71
C GLY A 62 -13.99 -1.64 -8.43
N ALA A 63 -15.18 -2.12 -8.77
CA ALA A 63 -15.42 -3.45 -9.32
C ALA A 63 -14.75 -3.61 -10.70
N ARG A 64 -13.48 -3.98 -10.72
CA ARG A 64 -12.86 -4.63 -11.88
C ARG A 64 -12.11 -5.88 -11.43
N THR A 65 -12.88 -6.87 -11.00
CA THR A 65 -12.48 -8.29 -10.91
C THR A 65 -12.39 -8.94 -12.32
N ASP A 66 -12.34 -8.15 -13.39
CA ASP A 66 -12.54 -8.59 -14.78
C ASP A 66 -11.27 -9.14 -15.46
N LEU A 67 -10.06 -8.97 -14.92
CA LEU A 67 -8.88 -9.62 -15.51
C LEU A 67 -8.68 -11.06 -14.99
N ARG A 68 -9.49 -11.98 -15.51
CA ARG A 68 -9.14 -13.40 -15.66
C ARG A 68 -9.46 -13.80 -17.09
N ASN A 69 -8.43 -13.96 -17.90
CA ASN A 69 -8.48 -14.64 -19.20
C ASN A 69 -7.90 -16.04 -19.04
#